data_AF-D6V372-F1
#
_entry.id   AF-D6V372-F1
#
_cell.length_a   1.000
_cell.length_b   1.000
_cell.length_c   1.000
_cell.angle_alpha   90.00
_cell.angle_beta   90.00
_cell.angle_gamma   90.00
#
_symmetry.space_group_name_H-M   'P 1'
#
loop_
_entity.id
_entity.type
_entity.pdbx_description
1 polymer ?
#
loop_
_entity_poly.entity_id
_entity_poly.type
_entity_poly.pdbx_seq_one_letter_code
_entity_poly.pdbx_strand_id
1 'polypeptide(L)'
;MATAAAVKEDVALRFAKDQLKAIIERIERLEEEKKTISDDIRDVYAEAKGNGFDVKALRTIVRMRKQDANEREEQETILETYMQALGML
;
A
#
# COMPACT_ATOMS: atom_id res chain seq x y z
N MET A 1 -20.36 -15.47 -48.38
CA MET A 1 -19.02 -14.95 -48.02
C MET A 1 -19.16 -14.13 -46.75
N ALA A 2 -19.01 -14.76 -45.58
CA ALA A 2 -18.80 -14.01 -44.34
C ALA A 2 -17.50 -13.23 -44.51
N THR A 3 -17.57 -11.91 -44.43
CA THR A 3 -16.54 -10.99 -44.88
C THR A 3 -15.30 -11.09 -43.98
N ALA A 4 -14.11 -10.95 -44.58
CA ALA A 4 -12.82 -10.95 -43.86
C ALA A 4 -12.73 -9.90 -42.73
N ALA A 5 -13.62 -8.91 -42.72
CA ALA A 5 -13.79 -7.93 -41.65
C ALA A 5 -14.35 -8.56 -40.36
N ALA A 6 -15.40 -9.38 -40.45
CA ALA A 6 -15.99 -10.04 -39.28
C ALA A 6 -14.99 -10.99 -38.58
N VAL A 7 -14.19 -11.73 -39.37
CA VAL A 7 -13.14 -12.60 -38.82
C VAL A 7 -12.03 -11.80 -38.12
N LYS A 8 -11.68 -10.60 -38.61
CA LYS A 8 -10.71 -9.73 -37.96
C LYS A 8 -11.25 -9.14 -36.65
N GLU A 9 -12.51 -8.76 -36.61
CA GLU A 9 -13.17 -8.26 -35.40
C GLU A 9 -13.25 -9.34 -34.32
N ASP A 10 -13.61 -10.57 -34.69
CA ASP A 10 -13.62 -11.72 -33.78
C ASP A 10 -12.23 -12.02 -33.20
N VAL A 11 -11.18 -11.95 -34.02
CA VAL A 11 -9.79 -12.14 -33.58
C VAL A 11 -9.34 -11.02 -32.66
N ALA A 12 -9.70 -9.76 -32.95
CA ALA A 12 -9.38 -8.62 -32.10
C ALA A 12 -10.10 -8.69 -30.74
N LEU A 13 -11.38 -9.11 -30.73
CA LEU A 13 -12.15 -9.34 -29.50
C LEU A 13 -11.54 -10.45 -28.64
N ARG A 14 -11.11 -11.55 -29.27
CA ARG A 14 -10.41 -12.65 -28.57
C ARG A 14 -9.10 -12.16 -27.96
N PHE A 15 -8.29 -11.43 -28.73
CA PHE A 15 -7.04 -10.84 -28.23
C PHE A 15 -7.27 -9.90 -27.04
N ALA A 16 -8.25 -8.99 -27.14
CA ALA A 16 -8.60 -8.08 -26.05
C ALA A 16 -9.08 -8.82 -24.80
N LYS A 17 -9.87 -9.90 -24.98
CA LYS A 17 -10.33 -10.76 -23.88
C LYS A 17 -9.18 -11.48 -23.20
N ASP A 18 -8.23 -12.01 -23.96
CA ASP A 18 -7.08 -12.73 -23.40
C ASP A 18 -6.12 -11.79 -22.68
N GLN A 19 -5.92 -10.57 -23.19
CA GLN A 19 -5.16 -9.53 -22.49
C GLN A 19 -5.83 -9.11 -21.17
N LEU A 20 -7.16 -8.92 -21.16
CA LEU A 20 -7.90 -8.59 -19.95
C LEU A 20 -7.77 -9.68 -18.89
N LYS A 21 -7.90 -10.96 -19.28
CA LYS A 21 -7.70 -12.10 -18.37
C LYS A 21 -6.30 -12.09 -17.75
N ALA A 22 -5.25 -11.93 -18.57
CA ALA A 22 -3.88 -11.91 -18.08
C ALA A 22 -3.62 -10.76 -17.08
N ILE A 23 -4.26 -9.60 -17.28
CA ILE A 23 -4.18 -8.48 -16.33
C ILE A 23 -4.88 -8.84 -15.01
N ILE A 24 -6.09 -9.40 -15.08
CA ILE A 24 -6.87 -9.79 -13.90
C ILE A 24 -6.12 -10.84 -13.08
N GLU A 25 -5.66 -11.92 -13.72
CA GLU A 25 -4.92 -13.00 -13.05
C GLU A 25 -3.65 -12.48 -12.35
N ARG A 26 -2.95 -11.53 -12.98
CA ARG A 26 -1.78 -10.89 -12.38
C ARG A 26 -2.15 -10.03 -11.17
N ILE A 27 -3.28 -9.32 -11.20
CA ILE A 27 -3.76 -8.51 -10.07
C ILE A 27 -4.20 -9.43 -8.92
N GLU A 28 -4.94 -10.49 -9.20
CA GLU A 28 -5.40 -11.44 -8.18
C GLU A 28 -4.22 -12.06 -7.43
N ARG A 29 -3.19 -12.51 -8.14
CA ARG A 29 -1.96 -12.99 -7.52
C ARG A 29 -1.30 -11.93 -6.63
N LEU A 30 -1.22 -10.69 -7.09
CA LEU A 30 -0.64 -9.60 -6.30
C LEU A 30 -1.48 -9.26 -5.06
N GLU A 31 -2.81 -9.37 -5.13
CA GLU A 31 -3.69 -9.18 -3.97
C GLU A 31 -3.55 -10.33 -2.95
N GLU A 32 -3.34 -11.58 -3.41
CA GLU A 32 -3.03 -12.71 -2.52
C GLU A 32 -1.68 -12.53 -1.80
N GLU A 33 -0.64 -12.12 -2.53
CA GLU A 33 0.68 -11.81 -1.96
C GLU A 33 0.57 -10.67 -0.93
N LYS A 34 -0.13 -9.58 -1.28
CA LYS A 34 -0.39 -8.45 -0.39
C LYS A 34 -1.18 -8.86 0.85
N LYS A 35 -2.17 -9.76 0.72
CA LYS A 35 -2.91 -10.31 1.86
C LYS A 35 -1.97 -11.07 2.78
N THR A 36 -1.13 -11.94 2.24
CA THR A 36 -0.15 -12.73 3.02
C THR A 36 0.79 -11.81 3.80
N ILE A 37 1.39 -10.82 3.13
CA ILE A 37 2.24 -9.81 3.78
C ILE A 37 1.46 -9.02 4.86
N SER A 38 0.19 -8.72 4.61
CA SER A 38 -0.67 -8.01 5.57
C SER A 38 -1.06 -8.87 6.78
N ASP A 39 -1.17 -10.19 6.61
CA ASP A 39 -1.33 -11.17 7.69
C ASP A 39 -0.03 -11.22 8.52
N ASP A 40 1.13 -11.37 7.88
CA ASP A 40 2.45 -11.41 8.56
C ASP A 40 2.72 -10.14 9.38
N ILE A 41 2.44 -8.95 8.82
CA ILE A 41 2.59 -7.67 9.54
C ILE A 41 1.68 -7.63 10.78
N ARG A 42 0.47 -8.19 10.70
CA ARG A 42 -0.45 -8.25 11.83
C ARG A 42 0.10 -9.15 12.94
N ASP A 43 0.67 -10.28 12.58
CA ASP A 43 1.24 -11.22 13.54
C ASP A 43 2.45 -10.61 14.26
N VAL A 44 3.31 -9.86 13.57
CA VAL A 44 4.42 -9.12 14.21
C VAL A 44 3.90 -8.07 15.21
N TYR A 45 2.84 -7.33 14.87
CA TYR A 45 2.24 -6.40 15.83
C TYR A 45 1.57 -7.12 17.01
N ALA A 46 1.00 -8.30 16.79
CA ALA A 46 0.40 -9.11 17.85
C ALA A 46 1.48 -9.65 18.80
N GLU A 47 2.61 -10.13 18.27
CA GLU A 47 3.78 -10.55 19.04
C GLU A 47 4.32 -9.39 19.87
N ALA A 48 4.51 -8.21 19.26
CA ALA A 48 4.95 -7.01 19.97
C ALA A 48 4.01 -6.65 21.14
N LYS A 49 2.69 -6.79 20.94
CA LYS A 49 1.70 -6.60 22.01
C LYS A 49 1.88 -7.62 23.14
N GLY A 50 2.09 -8.89 22.80
CA GLY A 50 2.35 -9.96 23.77
C GLY A 50 3.62 -9.73 24.58
N ASN A 51 4.62 -9.11 23.96
CA ASN A 51 5.88 -8.70 24.58
C ASN A 51 5.79 -7.37 25.37
N GLY A 52 4.61 -6.76 25.45
CA GLY A 52 4.37 -5.56 26.26
C GLY A 52 4.58 -4.22 25.56
N PHE A 53 4.77 -4.19 24.24
CA PHE A 53 4.91 -2.94 23.49
C PHE A 53 3.55 -2.30 23.14
N ASP A 54 3.51 -0.96 23.10
CA ASP A 54 2.34 -0.22 22.59
C ASP A 54 2.32 -0.26 21.05
N VAL A 55 1.38 -1.03 20.50
CA VAL A 55 1.18 -1.19 19.06
C VAL A 55 0.82 0.13 18.35
N LYS A 56 0.11 1.05 19.01
CA LYS A 56 -0.21 2.37 18.41
C LYS A 56 1.04 3.21 18.26
N ALA A 57 1.91 3.22 19.27
CA ALA A 57 3.20 3.91 19.22
C ALA A 57 4.06 3.33 18.09
N LEU A 58 4.17 2.00 17.99
CA LEU A 58 4.93 1.33 16.92
C LEU A 58 4.41 1.69 15.53
N ARG A 59 3.08 1.70 15.31
CA ARG A 59 2.49 2.10 14.02
C ARG A 59 2.81 3.56 13.68
N THR A 60 2.81 4.44 14.67
CA THR A 60 3.22 5.84 14.49
C THR A 60 4.69 5.94 14.07
N ILE A 61 5.59 5.22 14.75
CA ILE A 61 7.02 5.18 14.40
C ILE A 61 7.22 4.66 12.97
N VAL A 62 6.56 3.56 12.59
CA VAL A 62 6.69 3.00 11.22
C VAL A 62 6.22 4.00 10.17
N ARG A 63 5.15 4.76 10.44
CA ARG A 63 4.69 5.83 9.54
C ARG A 63 5.68 6.99 9.46
N MET A 64 6.22 7.45 10.60
CA MET A 64 7.24 8.51 10.63
C MET A 64 8.53 8.10 9.90
N ARG A 65 8.89 6.82 9.94
CA ARG A 65 10.06 6.27 9.24
C ARG A 65 9.86 6.16 7.72
N LYS A 66 8.63 6.26 7.22
CA LYS A 66 8.33 6.29 5.77
C LYS A 66 8.34 7.69 5.18
N GLN A 67 8.31 8.73 6.02
CA GLN A 67 8.38 10.12 5.59
C GLN A 67 9.82 10.48 5.24
N ASP A 68 10.01 11.46 4.35
CA ASP A 68 11.32 12.03 4.08
C ASP A 68 11.91 12.64 5.37
N ALA A 69 13.21 12.47 5.57
CA ALA A 69 13.86 12.88 6.80
C ALA A 69 13.87 14.41 6.97
N ASN A 70 14.08 15.16 5.88
CA ASN A 70 14.13 16.61 5.91
C ASN A 70 12.73 17.18 6.11
N GLU A 71 11.72 16.64 5.41
CA GLU A 71 10.32 17.05 5.60
C GLU A 71 9.86 16.80 7.05
N ARG A 72 10.29 15.68 7.66
CA ARG A 72 9.97 15.39 9.06
C ARG A 72 10.63 16.38 10.01
N GLU A 73 11.92 16.68 9.82
CA GLU A 73 12.66 17.63 10.67
C GLU A 73 12.06 19.05 10.59
N GLU A 74 11.66 19.48 9.39
CA GLU A 74 10.97 20.76 9.21
C GLU A 74 9.63 20.78 9.99
N GLN A 75 8.81 19.73 9.86
CA GLN A 75 7.55 19.61 10.59
C GLN A 75 7.74 19.58 12.11
N GLU A 76 8.76 18.85 12.59
CA GLU A 76 9.11 18.77 14.02
C GLU A 76 9.54 20.15 14.55
N THR A 77 10.37 20.88 13.81
CA THR A 77 10.80 22.25 14.19
C THR A 77 9.63 23.21 14.30
N ILE A 78 8.70 23.17 13.34
CA ILE A 78 7.50 24.02 13.35
C ILE A 78 6.61 23.65 14.54
N LEU A 79 6.39 22.35 14.77
CA LEU A 79 5.58 21.86 15.87
C LEU A 79 6.16 22.28 17.23
N GLU A 80 7.46 22.10 17.42
CA GLU A 80 8.16 22.50 18.63
C GLU A 80 7.99 23.99 18.91
N THR A 81 8.18 24.83 17.87
CA THR A 81 7.97 26.28 17.96
C THR A 81 6.57 26.62 18.49
N TYR A 82 5.54 25.95 17.97
CA TYR A 82 4.16 26.17 18.42
C TYR A 82 3.92 25.63 19.83
N MET A 83 4.47 24.48 20.19
CA MET A 83 4.36 23.93 21.54
C MET A 83 5.01 24.85 22.59
N GLN A 84 6.17 25.44 22.27
CA GLN A 84 6.83 26.43 23.13
C GLN A 84 5.95 27.67 23.29
N ALA A 85 5.39 28.19 22.20
CA ALA A 85 4.49 29.35 22.24
C ALA A 85 3.20 29.09 23.06
N LEU A 86 2.74 27.84 23.12
CA LEU A 86 1.58 27.40 23.89
C LEU A 86 1.92 26.98 25.33
N GLY A 87 3.20 26.99 25.74
CA GLY A 87 3.62 26.55 27.08
C GLY A 87 3.42 25.05 27.32
N MET A 88 3.48 24.25 26.26
CA MET A 88 3.32 22.79 26.29
C MET A 88 4.66 22.03 26.40
N LEU A 89 5.76 22.76 26.58
CA LEU A 89 7.14 22.26 26.75
C LEU A 89 7.74 22.77 28.06
#